data_AF-C5M294-F1
#
_entry.id   AF-C5M294-F1
#
_cell.length_a   1.000
_cell.length_b   1.000
_cell.length_c   1.000
_cell.angle_alpha   90.00
_cell.angle_beta   90.00
_cell.angle_gamma   90.00
#
_symmetry.space_group_name_H-M   'P 1'
#
loop_
_entity.id
_entity.type
_entity.pdbx_description
1 polymer ?
#
loop_
_entity_poly.entity_id
_entity_poly.type
_entity_poly.pdbx_seq_one_letter_code
_entity_poly.pdbx_strand_id
1 'polypeptide(L)'
;MKKALPEHAKLSKESKECIQECVSEFISFITSQAADRCLVEKRKTLNGEDILWAMYTLGFENYSETLKIYLAKYRRVCKSIDI
;
A
#
# COMPACT_ATOMS: atom_id res chain seq x y z
N MET A 1 8.80 0.15 12.44
CA MET A 1 8.43 -0.78 13.53
C MET A 1 8.59 -0.18 14.92
N LYS A 2 9.79 0.24 15.36
CA LYS A 2 9.99 0.74 16.75
C LYS A 2 9.10 1.93 17.14
N LYS A 3 8.78 2.83 16.18
CA LYS A 3 7.84 3.95 16.38
C LYS A 3 6.40 3.53 16.68
N ALA A 4 6.02 2.30 16.35
CA ALA A 4 4.70 1.74 16.65
C ALA A 4 4.67 1.00 17.99
N LEU A 5 5.80 0.96 18.71
CA LEU A 5 5.94 0.30 20.01
C LEU A 5 6.14 1.36 21.12
N PRO A 6 5.85 1.02 22.38
CA PRO A 6 6.22 1.86 23.52
C PRO A 6 7.72 2.16 23.55
N GLU A 7 8.10 3.31 24.11
CA GLU A 7 9.47 3.84 24.07
C GLU A 7 10.54 2.86 24.56
N HIS A 8 10.23 2.07 25.59
CA HIS A 8 11.14 1.10 26.20
C HIS A 8 10.92 -0.35 25.74
N ALA A 9 10.08 -0.57 24.73
CA ALA A 9 9.84 -1.90 24.20
C ALA A 9 11.10 -2.45 23.50
N LYS A 10 11.47 -3.68 23.86
CA LYS A 10 12.55 -4.43 23.21
C LYS A 10 11.95 -5.27 22.09
N LEU A 11 12.66 -5.34 20.96
CA LEU A 11 12.28 -6.12 19.78
C LEU A 11 13.46 -7.00 19.41
N SER A 12 13.25 -8.31 19.33
CA SER A 12 14.30 -9.26 18.95
C SER A 12 14.68 -9.10 17.46
N LYS A 13 15.76 -9.75 17.06
CA LYS A 13 16.20 -9.74 15.65
C LYS A 13 15.22 -10.55 14.79
N GLU A 14 14.82 -11.71 15.29
CA GLU A 14 13.91 -12.66 14.64
C GLU A 14 12.54 -12.03 14.39
N SER A 15 12.00 -11.25 15.34
CA SER A 15 10.74 -10.53 15.13
C SER A 15 10.83 -9.45 14.05
N LYS A 16 12.01 -8.82 13.86
CA LYS A 16 12.20 -7.84 12.78
C LYS A 16 12.22 -8.53 11.43
N GLU A 17 12.97 -9.63 11.32
CA GLU A 17 13.09 -10.41 10.09
C GLU A 17 11.73 -10.97 9.67
N CYS A 18 10.99 -11.57 10.61
CA CYS A 18 9.63 -12.06 10.36
C CYS A 18 8.71 -10.97 9.80
N ILE A 19 8.70 -9.77 10.38
CA ILE A 19 7.85 -8.68 9.87
C ILE A 19 8.36 -8.13 8.53
N GLN A 20 9.67 -8.20 8.25
CA GLN A 20 10.20 -7.85 6.92
C GLN A 20 9.74 -8.84 5.84
N GLU A 21 9.67 -10.12 6.17
CA GLU A 21 9.10 -11.13 5.27
C GLU A 21 7.60 -10.92 5.10
N CYS A 22 6.87 -10.69 6.20
CA CYS A 22 5.43 -10.41 6.13
C CYS A 22 5.11 -9.15 5.31
N VAL A 23 5.91 -8.08 5.40
CA VAL A 23 5.65 -6.86 4.61
C VAL A 23 5.97 -7.07 3.14
N SER A 24 6.95 -7.91 2.82
CA SER A 24 7.26 -8.30 1.44
C SER A 24 6.09 -9.07 0.84
N GLU A 25 5.54 -10.03 1.58
CA GLU A 25 4.36 -10.78 1.16
C GLU A 25 3.13 -9.89 1.06
N PHE A 26 2.94 -8.97 2.00
CA PHE A 26 1.85 -7.98 1.94
C PHE A 26 1.89 -7.16 0.64
N ILE A 27 3.07 -6.68 0.23
CA ILE A 27 3.21 -5.92 -1.03
C ILE A 27 2.83 -6.80 -2.22
N SER A 28 3.33 -8.04 -2.26
CA SER A 28 3.01 -9.01 -3.32
C SER A 28 1.50 -9.30 -3.38
N PHE A 29 0.87 -9.51 -2.24
CA PHE A 29 -0.55 -9.84 -2.12
C PHE A 29 -1.47 -8.70 -2.56
N ILE A 30 -1.20 -7.46 -2.13
CA ILE A 30 -1.98 -6.31 -2.61
C ILE A 30 -1.79 -6.11 -4.11
N THR A 31 -0.56 -6.24 -4.59
CA THR A 31 -0.22 -6.02 -6.00
C THR A 31 -0.87 -7.06 -6.90
N SER A 32 -0.92 -8.33 -6.48
CA SER A 32 -1.60 -9.39 -7.24
C SER A 32 -3.10 -9.14 -7.32
N GLN A 33 -3.74 -8.77 -6.21
CA GLN A 33 -5.18 -8.46 -6.20
C GLN A 33 -5.54 -7.28 -7.11
N ALA A 34 -4.69 -6.25 -7.14
CA ALA A 34 -4.84 -5.11 -8.05
C ALA A 34 -4.60 -5.52 -9.51
N ALA A 35 -3.61 -6.38 -9.77
CA ALA A 35 -3.30 -6.88 -11.11
C ALA A 35 -4.46 -7.70 -11.68
N ASP A 36 -5.10 -8.54 -10.87
CA ASP A 36 -6.29 -9.30 -11.26
C ASP A 36 -7.43 -8.37 -11.68
N ARG A 37 -7.68 -7.29 -10.92
CA ARG A 37 -8.67 -6.29 -11.29
C ARG A 37 -8.36 -5.60 -12.62
N CYS A 38 -7.11 -5.19 -12.79
CA CYS A 38 -6.61 -4.56 -14.01
C CYS A 38 -6.80 -5.47 -15.23
N LEU A 39 -6.48 -6.76 -15.08
CA LEU A 39 -6.65 -7.79 -16.11
C LEU A 39 -8.13 -8.01 -16.47
N VAL A 40 -9.01 -8.10 -15.46
CA VAL A 40 -10.46 -8.20 -15.66
C VAL A 40 -11.01 -7.00 -16.45
N GLU A 41 -10.48 -5.80 -16.19
CA GLU A 41 -10.82 -4.58 -16.94
C GLU A 41 -10.11 -4.45 -18.30
N LYS A 42 -9.38 -5.48 -18.75
CA LYS A 42 -8.62 -5.52 -20.00
C LYS A 42 -7.56 -4.41 -20.12
N ARG A 43 -7.07 -3.92 -18.99
CA ARG A 43 -5.97 -2.96 -18.93
C ARG A 43 -4.65 -3.70 -18.75
N LYS A 44 -3.56 -3.13 -19.28
CA LYS A 44 -2.19 -3.64 -19.13
C LYS A 44 -1.36 -2.85 -18.11
N THR A 45 -1.90 -1.73 -17.64
CA THR A 45 -1.20 -0.79 -16.76
C THR A 45 -1.99 -0.65 -15.47
N LEU A 46 -1.33 -1.02 -14.37
CA LEU A 46 -1.82 -0.77 -13.03
C LEU A 46 -1.78 0.72 -12.71
N ASN A 47 -2.85 1.23 -12.11
CA ASN A 47 -2.96 2.61 -11.67
C ASN A 47 -3.20 2.68 -10.15
N GLY A 48 -3.16 3.90 -9.61
CA GLY A 48 -3.37 4.11 -8.17
C GLY A 48 -4.76 3.74 -7.67
N GLU A 49 -5.80 3.79 -8.51
CA GLU A 49 -7.16 3.39 -8.13
C GLU A 49 -7.27 1.87 -7.97
N ASP A 50 -6.52 1.08 -8.75
CA ASP A 50 -6.47 -0.38 -8.62
C ASP A 50 -5.93 -0.80 -7.26
N ILE A 51 -4.90 -0.10 -6.78
CA ILE A 51 -4.31 -0.33 -5.45
C ILE A 51 -5.30 0.06 -4.35
N LEU A 52 -5.98 1.21 -4.49
CA LEU A 52 -7.00 1.64 -3.52
C LEU A 52 -8.17 0.64 -3.43
N TRP A 53 -8.60 0.11 -4.58
CA TRP A 53 -9.63 -0.92 -4.67
C TRP A 53 -9.19 -2.23 -4.01
N ALA A 54 -7.96 -2.69 -4.27
CA ALA A 54 -7.41 -3.90 -3.66
C ALA A 54 -7.31 -3.76 -2.13
N MET A 55 -6.79 -2.62 -1.63
CA MET A 55 -6.74 -2.33 -0.20
C MET A 55 -8.12 -2.36 0.45
N TYR A 56 -9.13 -1.75 -0.18
CA TYR A 56 -10.50 -1.75 0.34
C TYR A 56 -11.09 -3.16 0.37
N THR A 57 -10.99 -3.89 -0.74
CA THR A 57 -11.59 -5.24 -0.90
C THR A 57 -10.97 -6.27 0.04
N LEU A 58 -9.69 -6.12 0.37
CA LEU A 58 -8.97 -6.99 1.29
C LEU A 58 -9.13 -6.58 2.77
N GLY A 59 -9.96 -5.58 3.07
CA GLY A 59 -10.28 -5.15 4.45
C GLY A 59 -9.32 -4.13 5.06
N PHE A 60 -8.43 -3.53 4.27
CA PHE A 60 -7.52 -2.46 4.69
C PHE A 60 -8.13 -1.06 4.46
N GLU A 61 -9.40 -0.88 4.81
CA GLU A 61 -10.20 0.32 4.52
C GLU A 61 -9.56 1.61 5.07
N ASN A 62 -9.10 1.56 6.33
CA ASN A 62 -8.39 2.68 6.98
C ASN A 62 -7.13 3.14 6.20
N TYR A 63 -6.43 2.19 5.57
CA TYR A 63 -5.28 2.49 4.72
C TYR A 63 -5.74 3.09 3.39
N SER A 64 -6.79 2.52 2.78
CA SER A 64 -7.35 3.01 1.51
C SER A 64 -7.79 4.47 1.61
N GLU A 65 -8.50 4.85 2.68
CA GLU A 65 -8.94 6.24 2.90
C GLU A 65 -7.74 7.21 3.01
N THR A 66 -6.73 6.84 3.77
CA THR A 66 -5.51 7.63 3.92
C THR A 66 -4.76 7.76 2.59
N LEU A 67 -4.61 6.65 1.86
CA LEU A 67 -3.93 6.60 0.57
C LEU A 67 -4.68 7.39 -0.50
N LYS A 68 -6.01 7.47 -0.45
CA LYS A 68 -6.82 8.29 -1.36
C LYS A 68 -6.48 9.77 -1.25
N ILE A 69 -6.30 10.27 -0.02
CA ILE A 69 -5.86 11.65 0.23
C ILE A 69 -4.43 11.85 -0.30
N TYR A 70 -3.55 10.87 -0.07
CA TYR A 70 -2.17 10.92 -0.56
C TYR A 70 -2.12 10.96 -2.09
N LEU A 71 -2.88 10.11 -2.78
CA LEU A 71 -2.95 10.06 -4.24
C LEU A 71 -3.45 11.40 -4.81
N ALA A 72 -4.45 12.02 -4.18
CA ALA A 72 -4.93 13.34 -4.58
C ALA A 72 -3.84 14.43 -4.42
N LYS A 73 -3.07 14.40 -3.33
CA LYS A 73 -1.94 15.31 -3.13
C LYS A 73 -0.82 15.07 -4.15
N TYR A 74 -0.45 13.82 -4.37
CA TYR A 74 0.57 13.43 -5.36
C TYR A 74 0.22 13.93 -6.76
N ARG A 75 -1.03 13.70 -7.20
CA ARG A 75 -1.52 14.20 -8.50
C ARG A 75 -1.46 15.72 -8.63
N ARG A 76 -1.69 16.48 -7.55
CA ARG A 76 -1.55 17.95 -7.56
C ARG A 76 -0.09 18.35 -7.74
N VAL A 77 0.82 17.73 -7.01
CA VAL A 77 2.26 18.01 -7.11
C VAL A 77 2.79 17.70 -8.52
N CYS A 78 2.44 16.55 -9.09
CA CYS A 78 2.84 16.22 -10.46
C CYS A 78 2.31 17.24 -11.48
N LYS A 79 1.05 17.67 -11.36
CA LYS A 79 0.47 18.70 -12.24
C LYS A 79 1.13 20.07 -12.10
N SER A 80 1.68 20.39 -10.92
CA SER A 80 2.42 21.64 -10.69
C SER A 80 3.84 21.61 -11.23
N ILE A 81 4.37 20.45 -11.61
CA ILE A 81 5.70 20.30 -12.24
C ILE A 81 5.60 20.38 -13.77
N ASP A 82 4.41 20.12 -14.33
CA ASP A 82 4.13 20.17 -15.77
C ASP A 82 3.64 21.56 -16.27
N ILE A 83 3.74 22.62 -15.45
CA ILE A 83 3.45 24.03 -15.79
C ILE A 83 4.71 24.86 -15.56
#